data_AF-A0ABC9XVW5-F1
#
_entry.id   AF-A0ABC9XVW5-F1
#
_cell.length_a   1.000
_cell.length_b   1.000
_cell.length_c   1.000
_cell.angle_alpha   90.00
_cell.angle_beta   90.00
_cell.angle_gamma   90.00
#
_symmetry.space_group_name_H-M   'P 1'
#
loop_
_entity.id
_entity.type
_entity.pdbx_description
1 polymer ?
#
loop_
_entity_poly.entity_id
_entity_poly.type
_entity_poly.pdbx_seq_one_letter_code
_entity_poly.pdbx_strand_id
1 'polypeptide(L)'
;MVEPGPVNTDFELKLMEEVSRSEFPGTDPATVRYFKDVYLPASHEIFTTLGQSPAAVAEAIVNVIGARRPAFRTQTNRLYTPLVALKYADPSGDLSVRTYYRLLFNYGTLFHLSMGALRCLTCGCFRRRVTPL
;
A
#
# COMPACT_ATOMS: atom_id res chain seq x y z
N MET A 1 16.36 3.86 9.12
CA MET A 1 14.98 3.31 9.22
C MET A 1 14.62 2.65 7.91
N VAL A 2 14.13 1.41 7.96
CA VAL A 2 13.57 0.71 6.80
C VAL A 2 12.07 0.94 6.80
N GLU A 3 11.53 1.43 5.69
CA GLU A 3 10.15 1.89 5.55
C GLU A 3 9.42 0.99 4.54
N PRO A 4 8.80 -0.09 5.00
CA PRO A 4 8.03 -0.95 4.13
C PRO A 4 6.69 -0.32 3.76
N GLY A 5 6.22 -0.64 2.55
CA GLY A 5 4.80 -0.51 2.21
C GLY A 5 3.99 -1.67 2.81
N PRO A 6 2.83 -2.03 2.22
CA PRO A 6 2.09 -3.22 2.62
C PRO A 6 2.99 -4.47 2.55
N VAL A 7 2.92 -5.32 3.57
CA VAL A 7 3.69 -6.57 3.66
C VAL A 7 2.74 -7.71 3.92
N ASN A 8 2.73 -8.68 3.00
CA ASN A 8 1.83 -9.82 3.05
C ASN A 8 2.38 -10.83 4.06
N THR A 9 1.91 -10.67 5.30
CA THR A 9 2.22 -11.54 6.45
C THR A 9 0.92 -12.17 6.93
N ASP A 10 1.01 -13.27 7.66
CA ASP A 10 -0.16 -13.90 8.30
C ASP A 10 -0.89 -12.96 9.26
N PHE A 11 -0.20 -11.93 9.78
CA PHE A 11 -0.80 -10.92 10.63
C PHE A 11 -1.89 -10.13 9.90
N GLU A 12 -1.63 -9.69 8.67
CA GLU A 12 -2.60 -8.88 7.92
C GLU A 12 -3.85 -9.68 7.58
N LEU A 13 -3.70 -10.91 7.09
CA LEU A 13 -4.83 -11.78 6.76
C LEU A 13 -5.75 -12.00 7.97
N LYS A 14 -5.16 -12.32 9.13
CA LYS A 14 -5.90 -12.54 10.38
C LYS A 14 -6.60 -11.26 10.86
N LEU A 15 -5.89 -10.13 10.81
CA LEU A 15 -6.44 -8.84 11.22
C LEU A 15 -7.62 -8.44 10.34
N MET A 16 -7.50 -8.58 9.02
CA MET A 16 -8.59 -8.24 8.09
C MET A 16 -9.81 -9.14 8.29
N GLU A 17 -9.60 -10.45 8.51
CA GLU A 17 -10.69 -11.37 8.82
C GLU A 17 -11.40 -10.99 10.13
N GLU A 18 -10.66 -10.77 11.20
CA GLU A 18 -11.19 -10.40 12.52
C GLU A 18 -11.98 -9.08 12.46
N VAL A 19 -11.40 -8.07 11.84
CA VAL A 19 -11.97 -6.73 11.75
C VAL A 19 -13.23 -6.71 10.86
N SER A 20 -13.31 -7.56 9.83
CA SER A 20 -14.51 -7.69 8.99
C SER A 20 -15.74 -8.16 9.79
N ARG A 21 -15.52 -8.97 10.84
CA ARG A 21 -16.57 -9.56 11.69
C ARG A 21 -16.83 -8.77 12.97
N SER A 22 -15.97 -7.81 13.28
CA SER A 22 -16.06 -7.05 14.53
C SER A 22 -17.24 -6.07 14.52
N GLU A 23 -17.79 -5.85 15.71
CA GLU A 23 -18.70 -4.76 16.00
C GLU A 23 -17.93 -3.60 16.66
N PHE A 24 -18.38 -2.37 16.41
CA PHE A 24 -17.71 -1.16 16.89
C PHE A 24 -18.66 -0.35 17.79
N PRO A 25 -18.96 -0.85 19.01
CA PRO A 25 -19.84 -0.15 19.92
C PRO A 25 -19.25 1.21 20.29
N GLY A 26 -20.06 2.26 20.26
CA GLY A 26 -19.64 3.63 20.53
C GLY A 26 -19.15 4.42 19.32
N THR A 27 -19.04 3.80 18.13
CA THR A 27 -18.76 4.49 16.87
C THR A 27 -20.07 4.81 16.15
N ASP A 28 -20.18 5.99 15.53
CA ASP A 28 -21.39 6.36 14.80
C ASP A 28 -21.60 5.49 13.55
N PRO A 29 -22.85 5.26 13.13
CA PRO A 29 -23.14 4.38 11.99
C PRO A 29 -22.51 4.81 10.67
N ALA A 30 -22.28 6.11 10.45
CA ALA A 30 -21.70 6.59 9.20
C ALA A 30 -20.20 6.24 9.13
N THR A 31 -19.47 6.44 10.23
CA THR A 31 -18.07 6.05 10.33
C THR A 31 -17.89 4.53 10.20
N VAL A 32 -18.73 3.73 10.86
CA VAL A 32 -18.71 2.27 10.71
C VAL A 32 -18.95 1.87 9.25
N ARG A 33 -19.90 2.50 8.57
CA ARG A 33 -20.19 2.26 7.16
C ARG A 33 -18.99 2.62 6.27
N TYR A 34 -18.37 3.79 6.45
CA TYR A 34 -17.18 4.16 5.69
C TYR A 34 -16.01 3.20 5.91
N PHE A 35 -15.82 2.74 7.15
CA PHE A 35 -14.79 1.78 7.47
C PHE A 35 -15.04 0.43 6.77
N LYS A 36 -16.24 -0.13 6.91
CA LYS A 36 -16.58 -1.45 6.36
C LYS A 36 -16.74 -1.47 4.84
N ASP A 37 -17.35 -0.44 4.27
CA ASP A 37 -17.76 -0.45 2.86
C ASP A 37 -16.73 0.21 1.93
N VAL A 38 -15.85 1.06 2.47
CA VAL A 38 -14.84 1.78 1.67
C VAL A 38 -13.43 1.40 2.08
N TYR A 39 -13.06 1.63 3.34
CA TYR A 39 -11.67 1.47 3.78
C TYR A 39 -11.20 0.01 3.75
N LEU A 40 -11.99 -0.94 4.28
CA LEU A 40 -11.60 -2.34 4.32
C LEU A 40 -11.43 -2.95 2.91
N PRO A 41 -12.37 -2.82 1.97
CA PRO A 41 -12.19 -3.30 0.60
C PRO A 41 -10.98 -2.69 -0.10
N ALA A 42 -10.80 -1.37 0.04
CA ALA A 42 -9.65 -0.68 -0.57
C ALA A 42 -8.33 -1.13 0.04
N SER A 43 -8.27 -1.32 1.36
CA SER A 43 -7.08 -1.84 2.06
C SER A 43 -6.71 -3.23 1.54
N HIS A 44 -7.67 -4.14 1.46
CA HIS A 44 -7.45 -5.48 0.91
C HIS A 44 -6.93 -5.44 -0.54
N GLU A 45 -7.48 -4.56 -1.38
CA GLU A 45 -7.00 -4.41 -2.75
C GLU A 45 -5.58 -3.83 -2.84
N ILE A 46 -5.23 -2.89 -1.95
CA ILE A 46 -3.88 -2.35 -1.81
C ILE A 46 -2.89 -3.44 -1.38
N PHE A 47 -3.22 -4.24 -0.36
CA PHE A 47 -2.35 -5.35 0.09
C PHE A 47 -2.15 -6.39 -1.02
N THR A 48 -3.22 -6.78 -1.70
CA THR A 48 -3.14 -7.77 -2.79
C THR A 48 -2.38 -7.26 -4.02
N THR A 49 -2.41 -5.94 -4.30
CA THR A 49 -1.80 -5.36 -5.50
C THR A 49 -0.38 -4.83 -5.28
N LEU A 50 -0.15 -4.18 -4.14
CA LEU A 50 1.09 -3.47 -3.81
C LEU A 50 1.89 -4.18 -2.71
N GLY A 51 1.38 -5.28 -2.16
CA GLY A 51 2.02 -6.03 -1.09
C GLY A 51 3.36 -6.62 -1.47
N GLN A 52 4.30 -6.52 -0.55
CA GLN A 52 5.61 -7.15 -0.64
C GLN A 52 5.63 -8.47 0.13
N SER A 53 6.48 -9.40 -0.29
CA SER A 53 6.76 -10.57 0.54
C SER A 53 7.63 -10.18 1.74
N PRO A 54 7.52 -10.91 2.88
CA PRO A 54 8.41 -10.71 4.02
C PRO A 54 9.89 -10.88 3.63
N ALA A 55 10.19 -11.81 2.71
CA ALA A 55 11.53 -12.03 2.19
C ALA A 55 12.11 -10.80 1.46
N ALA A 56 11.30 -10.10 0.65
CA ALA A 56 11.75 -8.88 -0.04
C ALA A 56 12.08 -7.75 0.95
N VAL A 57 11.30 -7.63 2.03
CA VAL A 57 11.59 -6.67 3.11
C VAL A 57 12.86 -7.07 3.88
N ALA A 58 13.03 -8.37 4.18
CA ALA A 58 14.23 -8.89 4.82
C ALA A 58 15.50 -8.64 3.99
N GLU A 59 15.43 -8.84 2.67
CA GLU A 59 16.52 -8.53 1.75
C GLU A 59 16.89 -7.04 1.81
N ALA A 60 15.90 -6.15 1.80
CA ALA A 60 16.15 -4.71 1.96
C ALA A 60 16.84 -4.38 3.29
N ILE A 61 16.49 -5.06 4.39
CA ILE A 61 17.13 -4.91 5.70
C ILE A 61 18.59 -5.38 5.64
N VAL A 62 18.85 -6.56 5.07
CA VAL A 62 20.22 -7.10 4.91
C VAL A 62 21.08 -6.13 4.11
N ASN A 63 20.55 -5.56 3.02
CA ASN A 63 21.25 -4.57 2.21
C ASN A 63 21.60 -3.30 3.00
N VAL A 64 20.71 -2.83 3.88
CA VAL A 64 20.98 -1.68 4.76
C VAL A 64 22.06 -2.01 5.78
N ILE A 65 22.02 -3.19 6.41
CA ILE A 65 23.03 -3.63 7.39
C ILE A 65 24.40 -3.76 6.74
N GLY A 66 24.47 -4.30 5.52
CA GLY A 66 25.72 -4.48 4.78
C GLY A 66 26.28 -3.21 4.13
N ALA A 67 25.54 -2.10 4.12
CA ALA A 67 25.98 -0.87 3.47
C ALA A 67 27.08 -0.17 4.28
N ARG A 68 28.18 0.22 3.63
CA ARG A 68 29.26 1.00 4.26
C ARG A 68 28.80 2.37 4.78
N ARG A 69 27.79 2.96 4.14
CA ARG A 69 27.16 4.24 4.51
C ARG A 69 25.66 4.15 4.23
N PRO A 70 24.87 3.54 5.14
CA PRO A 70 23.44 3.37 4.93
C PRO A 70 22.72 4.73 4.92
N ALA A 71 21.70 4.87 4.07
CA ALA A 71 20.83 6.03 4.10
C ALA A 71 20.02 6.07 5.40
N PHE A 72 19.70 7.27 5.88
CA PHE A 72 18.89 7.42 7.09
C PHE A 72 17.49 6.79 6.94
N ARG A 73 16.90 6.83 5.75
CA ARG A 73 15.62 6.19 5.41
C ARG A 73 15.76 5.37 4.13
N THR A 74 15.24 4.15 4.14
CA THR A 74 15.23 3.22 2.99
C THR A 74 13.81 2.73 2.77
N GLN A 75 13.16 3.22 1.72
CA GLN A 75 11.83 2.77 1.31
C GLN A 75 11.95 1.46 0.53
N THR A 76 11.23 0.41 0.96
CA THR A 76 11.34 -0.90 0.30
C THR A 76 10.39 -1.03 -0.89
N ASN A 77 9.25 -0.31 -0.86
CA ASN A 77 8.24 -0.35 -1.91
C ASN A 77 8.26 0.92 -2.77
N ARG A 78 8.83 0.82 -3.98
CA ARG A 78 8.89 1.95 -4.93
C ARG A 78 7.54 2.38 -5.49
N LEU A 79 6.52 1.50 -5.44
CA LEU A 79 5.17 1.85 -5.91
C LEU A 79 4.51 2.91 -5.02
N TYR A 80 5.00 3.08 -3.79
CA TYR A 80 4.52 4.10 -2.85
C TYR A 80 5.20 5.46 -3.02
N THR A 81 6.25 5.58 -3.84
CA THR A 81 6.99 6.84 -4.01
C THR A 81 6.08 8.03 -4.38
N PRO A 82 5.09 7.90 -5.30
CA PRO A 82 4.20 9.02 -5.61
C PRO A 82 3.36 9.48 -4.42
N LEU A 83 2.89 8.54 -3.59
CA LEU A 83 2.11 8.83 -2.39
C LEU A 83 2.94 9.53 -1.33
N VAL A 84 4.20 9.10 -1.15
CA VAL A 84 5.16 9.75 -0.27
C VAL A 84 5.50 11.15 -0.78
N ALA A 85 5.76 11.31 -2.08
CA ALA A 85 6.05 12.60 -2.69
C ALA A 85 4.91 13.61 -2.49
N LEU A 86 3.67 13.15 -2.58
CA LEU A 86 2.48 13.98 -2.36
C LEU A 86 2.45 14.60 -0.95
N LYS A 87 2.90 13.87 0.06
CA LYS A 87 3.00 14.36 1.44
C LYS A 87 3.99 15.52 1.57
N TYR A 88 5.06 15.52 0.76
CA TYR A 88 6.09 16.56 0.78
C TYR A 88 5.82 17.70 -0.21
N ALA A 89 4.90 17.50 -1.16
CA ALA A 89 4.58 18.49 -2.19
C ALA A 89 3.84 19.72 -1.64
N ASP A 90 3.16 19.57 -0.51
CA ASP A 90 2.38 20.62 0.14
C ASP A 90 2.64 20.60 1.66
N PRO A 91 3.35 21.61 2.22
CA PRO A 91 3.64 21.68 3.65
C PRO A 91 2.39 21.73 4.55
N SER A 92 1.25 22.18 4.03
CA SER A 92 0.00 22.18 4.80
C SER A 92 -0.60 20.78 4.95
N GLY A 93 -0.20 19.84 4.09
CA GLY A 93 -0.72 18.47 4.01
C GLY A 93 -2.09 18.35 3.33
N ASP A 94 -2.76 19.46 3.03
CA ASP A 94 -4.11 19.52 2.48
C ASP A 94 -4.20 18.79 1.13
N LEU A 95 -3.21 18.98 0.25
CA LEU A 95 -3.14 18.27 -1.03
C LEU A 95 -3.15 16.75 -0.84
N SER A 96 -2.37 16.25 0.11
CA SER A 96 -2.28 14.81 0.37
C SER A 96 -3.60 14.26 0.90
N VAL A 97 -4.19 14.93 1.91
CA VAL A 97 -5.45 14.52 2.53
C VAL A 97 -6.59 14.53 1.50
N ARG A 98 -6.74 15.60 0.73
CA ARG A 98 -7.79 15.70 -0.30
C ARG A 98 -7.62 14.65 -1.39
N THR A 99 -6.40 14.35 -1.79
CA THR A 99 -6.14 13.34 -2.82
C THR A 99 -6.51 11.96 -2.31
N TYR A 100 -6.09 11.57 -1.11
CA TYR A 100 -6.46 10.28 -0.53
C TYR A 100 -7.97 10.16 -0.32
N TYR A 101 -8.60 11.21 0.21
CA TYR A 101 -10.04 11.25 0.39
C TYR A 101 -10.76 11.05 -0.95
N ARG A 102 -10.39 11.82 -1.97
CA ARG A 102 -11.02 11.70 -3.30
C ARG A 102 -10.81 10.33 -3.92
N LEU A 103 -9.59 9.79 -3.84
CA LEU A 103 -9.26 8.49 -4.41
C LEU A 103 -10.10 7.36 -3.78
N LEU A 104 -10.23 7.37 -2.45
CA LEU A 104 -10.95 6.33 -1.72
C LEU A 104 -12.47 6.51 -1.75
N PHE A 105 -12.97 7.74 -1.55
CA PHE A 105 -14.39 7.99 -1.30
C PHE A 105 -15.16 8.52 -2.52
N ASN A 106 -14.51 9.22 -3.45
CA ASN A 106 -15.20 9.86 -4.58
C ASN A 106 -14.92 9.18 -5.92
N TYR A 107 -13.77 8.50 -6.05
CA TYR A 107 -13.29 7.93 -7.31
C TYR A 107 -12.98 6.43 -7.19
N GLY A 108 -13.81 5.67 -6.46
CA GLY A 108 -13.62 4.23 -6.25
C GLY A 108 -13.38 3.44 -7.54
N THR A 109 -14.14 3.70 -8.61
CA THR A 109 -13.93 3.05 -9.91
C THR A 109 -12.53 3.32 -10.49
N LEU A 110 -12.05 4.57 -10.41
CA LEU A 110 -10.70 4.92 -10.87
C LEU A 110 -9.64 4.24 -10.01
N PHE A 111 -9.85 4.17 -8.70
CA PHE A 111 -8.98 3.46 -7.78
C PHE A 111 -8.87 1.97 -8.17
N HIS A 112 -10.00 1.26 -8.33
CA HIS A 112 -10.03 -0.15 -8.73
C HIS A 112 -9.34 -0.39 -10.08
N LEU A 113 -9.63 0.45 -11.09
CA LEU A 113 -8.99 0.35 -12.40
C LEU A 113 -7.46 0.57 -12.31
N SER A 114 -7.04 1.53 -11.50
CA SER A 114 -5.62 1.82 -11.27
C SER A 114 -4.91 0.65 -10.57
N MET A 115 -5.53 0.05 -9.56
CA MET A 115 -5.02 -1.14 -8.89
C MET A 115 -4.95 -2.33 -9.84
N GLY A 116 -5.99 -2.57 -10.66
CA GLY A 116 -5.97 -3.59 -11.70
C GLY A 116 -4.82 -3.41 -12.70
N ALA A 117 -4.63 -2.18 -13.20
CA ALA A 117 -3.52 -1.86 -14.09
C ALA A 117 -2.15 -2.08 -13.43
N LEU A 118 -1.98 -1.62 -12.19
CA LEU A 118 -0.74 -1.84 -11.43
C LEU A 118 -0.47 -3.33 -11.21
N ARG A 119 -1.50 -4.11 -10.87
CA ARG A 119 -1.39 -5.57 -10.74
C ARG A 119 -0.93 -6.22 -12.04
N CYS A 120 -1.44 -5.76 -13.20
CA CYS A 120 -0.99 -6.26 -14.50
C CYS A 120 0.46 -5.90 -14.81
N LEU A 121 0.92 -4.71 -14.41
CA LEU A 121 2.30 -4.25 -14.61
C LEU A 121 3.29 -4.94 -13.67
N THR A 122 2.85 -5.32 -12.47
CA THR A 122 3.69 -5.97 -11.45
C THR A 122 3.62 -7.49 -11.50
N CYS A 123 2.52 -8.09 -11.98
CA CYS A 123 2.51 -9.49 -12.40
C CYS A 123 3.44 -9.60 -13.60
N GLY A 124 4.39 -10.54 -13.57
CA GLY A 124 5.37 -10.74 -14.65
C GLY A 124 4.80 -11.06 -16.03
N CYS A 125 3.48 -10.93 -16.22
CA CYS A 125 2.69 -11.06 -17.44
C CYS A 125 3.28 -10.30 -18.64
N PHE A 126 4.00 -9.19 -18.41
CA PHE A 126 4.69 -8.41 -19.44
C PHE A 126 6.23 -8.42 -19.35
N ARG A 127 6.85 -9.31 -18.55
CA ARG A 127 8.32 -9.47 -18.58
C ARG A 127 8.72 -10.04 -19.94
N ARG A 128 9.08 -9.18 -20.89
CA ARG A 128 9.82 -9.55 -22.10
C ARG A 128 11.03 -10.38 -21.66
N ARG A 129 11.10 -11.64 -22.10
CA ARG A 129 12.34 -12.43 -22.06
C ARG A 129 13.35 -11.69 -22.92
N VAL A 130 14.27 -10.97 -22.30
CA VAL A 130 15.48 -10.53 -22.99
C VAL A 130 16.35 -11.78 -23.11
N THR A 131 16.33 -12.41 -24.28
CA THR A 131 17.32 -13.43 -24.64
C THR A 131 18.67 -12.73 -24.83
N PRO A 132 19.73 -13.13 -24.11
CA PRO A 132 21.07 -12.65 -24.42
C PRO A 132 21.49 -13.16 -25.81
N LEU A 133 22.14 -12.28 -26.59
CA LEU A 133 22.84 -12.61 -27.83
C LEU A 133 24.20 -13.25 -27.50
#